data_AF-A0A1Q2CVF6-F1
#
_entry.id   AF-A0A1Q2CVF6-F1
#
_cell.length_a   1.000
_cell.length_b   1.000
_cell.length_c   1.000
_cell.angle_alpha   90.00
_cell.angle_beta   90.00
_cell.angle_gamma   90.00
#
_symmetry.space_group_name_H-M   'P 1'
#
loop_
_entity.id
_entity.type
_entity.pdbx_description
1 polymer ?
#
loop_
_entity_poly.entity_id
_entity_poly.type
_entity_poly.pdbx_seq_one_letter_code
_entity_poly.pdbx_strand_id
1 'polypeptide(L)'
;MIYTTNSIESLNYQMRKIIKNRGQFPNDASVVKLLWLAIRTIEDKRARERAKEAGRPKSEPRNAPAKLVEGSTIQGWTKALNELSLRYPERFNRSI
;
A
#
# COMPACT_ATOMS: atom_id res chain seq x y z
N MET A 1 24.29 1.00 1.76
CA MET A 1 23.45 -0.01 2.44
C MET A 1 21.99 0.41 2.26
N ILE A 2 21.15 -0.36 1.58
CA ILE A 2 19.71 -0.07 1.51
C ILE A 2 19.12 -0.54 2.84
N TYR A 3 18.78 0.37 3.75
CA TYR A 3 18.03 0.03 4.95
C TYR A 3 16.57 -0.25 4.55
N THR A 4 16.29 -1.45 4.09
CA THR A 4 14.96 -1.89 3.61
C THR A 4 13.87 -1.81 4.70
N THR A 5 14.27 -1.71 5.97
CA THR A 5 13.38 -1.57 7.14
C THR A 5 12.60 -0.26 7.14
N ASN A 6 13.20 0.86 6.73
CA ASN A 6 12.54 2.18 6.78
C ASN A 6 11.28 2.23 5.88
N SER A 7 11.35 1.62 4.69
CA SER A 7 10.21 1.61 3.76
C SER A 7 9.05 0.75 4.28
N ILE A 8 9.36 -0.39 4.90
CA ILE A 8 8.37 -1.30 5.49
C ILE A 8 7.78 -0.69 6.76
N GLU A 9 8.61 -0.09 7.61
CA GLU A 9 8.19 0.56 8.85
C GLU A 9 7.32 1.80 8.58
N SER A 10 7.70 2.64 7.62
CA SER A 10 6.92 3.79 7.16
C SER A 10 5.54 3.38 6.63
N LEU A 11 5.47 2.28 5.88
CA LEU A 11 4.21 1.72 5.42
C LEU A 11 3.37 1.23 6.60
N ASN A 12 3.94 0.40 7.47
CA ASN A 12 3.26 -0.15 8.65
C ASN A 12 2.75 0.96 9.58
N TYR A 13 3.51 2.04 9.78
CA TYR A 13 3.08 3.20 10.55
C TYR A 13 1.82 3.85 9.95
N GLN A 14 1.81 4.09 8.63
CA GLN A 14 0.66 4.67 7.95
C GLN A 14 -0.57 3.76 8.01
N MET A 15 -0.38 2.44 7.85
CA MET A 15 -1.45 1.46 7.99
C MET A 15 -2.05 1.47 9.40
N ARG A 16 -1.21 1.43 10.44
CA ARG A 16 -1.65 1.58 11.85
C ARG A 16 -2.44 2.87 12.08
N LYS A 17 -1.98 3.99 11.49
CA LYS A 17 -2.65 5.29 11.62
C LYS A 17 -4.05 5.29 11.00
N ILE A 18 -4.27 4.54 9.92
CA ILE A 18 -5.58 4.47 9.23
C ILE A 18 -6.56 3.60 10.02
N ILE A 19 -6.09 2.50 10.61
CA ILE A 19 -6.94 1.57 11.36
C ILE A 19 -7.22 2.02 12.80
N LYS A 20 -6.38 2.86 13.41
CA LYS A 20 -6.48 3.21 14.85
C LYS A 20 -7.84 3.78 15.28
N ASN A 21 -8.56 4.43 14.37
CA ASN A 21 -9.88 5.05 14.63
C ASN A 21 -11.05 4.17 14.15
N ARG A 22 -10.79 2.94 13.70
CA ARG A 22 -11.79 1.98 13.23
C ARG A 22 -11.90 0.86 14.27
N GLY A 23 -12.90 0.96 15.15
CA GLY A 23 -13.06 0.05 16.30
C GLY A 23 -13.37 -1.39 15.90
N GLN A 24 -14.49 -1.62 15.22
CA GLN A 24 -14.91 -2.95 14.75
C GLN A 24 -15.30 -2.89 13.28
N PHE A 25 -14.94 -3.92 12.53
CA PHE A 25 -15.33 -4.08 11.14
C PHE A 25 -16.53 -5.05 11.04
N PRO A 26 -17.49 -4.79 10.15
CA PRO A 26 -18.67 -5.63 10.00
C PRO A 26 -18.38 -6.98 9.32
N ASN A 27 -17.30 -7.07 8.52
CA ASN A 27 -16.81 -8.31 7.92
C ASN A 27 -15.36 -8.13 7.41
N ASP A 28 -14.70 -9.24 7.07
CA ASP A 28 -13.31 -9.24 6.57
C ASP A 28 -13.16 -8.51 5.23
N ALA A 29 -14.16 -8.59 4.35
CA ALA A 29 -14.15 -7.87 3.08
C ALA A 29 -14.06 -6.34 3.27
N SER A 30 -14.68 -5.81 4.33
CA SER A 30 -14.61 -4.39 4.70
C SER A 30 -13.20 -3.99 5.14
N VAL A 31 -12.50 -4.87 5.88
CA VAL A 31 -11.10 -4.67 6.25
C VAL A 31 -10.23 -4.63 5.00
N VAL A 32 -10.35 -5.63 4.12
CA VAL A 32 -9.56 -5.71 2.88
C VAL A 32 -9.80 -4.49 1.99
N LYS A 33 -11.04 -4.03 1.88
CA LYS A 33 -11.38 -2.81 1.12
C LYS A 33 -10.74 -1.56 1.73
N LEU A 34 -10.75 -1.43 3.06
CA LEU A 34 -10.08 -0.31 3.74
C LEU A 34 -8.57 -0.34 3.50
N LEU A 35 -7.93 -1.49 3.67
CA LEU A 35 -6.49 -1.65 3.46
C LEU A 35 -6.10 -1.35 2.01
N TRP A 36 -6.93 -1.76 1.04
CA TRP A 36 -6.73 -1.44 -0.37
C TRP A 36 -6.80 0.08 -0.63
N LEU A 37 -7.81 0.77 -0.09
CA LEU A 37 -7.94 2.24 -0.21
C LEU A 37 -6.78 2.96 0.48
N ALA A 38 -6.33 2.46 1.62
CA ALA A 38 -5.18 2.98 2.35
C ALA A 38 -3.92 2.93 1.49
N ILE A 39 -3.60 1.76 0.92
CA ILE A 39 -2.43 1.59 0.05
C ILE A 39 -2.52 2.52 -1.15
N ARG A 40 -3.69 2.60 -1.83
CA ARG A 40 -3.88 3.50 -2.97
C ARG A 40 -3.63 4.97 -2.60
N THR A 41 -4.07 5.39 -1.42
CA THR A 41 -3.87 6.77 -0.93
C THR A 41 -2.40 7.07 -0.65
N ILE A 42 -1.68 6.11 -0.06
CA ILE A 42 -0.24 6.23 0.23
C ILE A 42 0.55 6.33 -1.08
N GLU A 43 0.25 5.46 -2.05
CA GLU A 43 0.92 5.45 -3.35
C GLU A 43 0.63 6.70 -4.17
N ASP A 44 -0.61 7.20 -4.15
CA ASP A 44 -0.96 8.48 -4.78
C ASP A 44 -0.18 9.66 -4.16
N LYS A 45 -0.07 9.69 -2.83
CA LYS A 45 0.73 10.70 -2.13
C LYS A 45 2.20 10.63 -2.55
N ARG A 46 2.79 9.43 -2.57
CA ARG A 46 4.18 9.20 -3.01
C ARG A 46 4.39 9.59 -4.47
N ALA A 47 3.42 9.32 -5.34
CA ALA A 47 3.46 9.71 -6.75
C ALA A 47 3.45 11.24 -6.90
N ARG A 48 2.60 11.94 -6.13
CA ARG A 48 2.57 13.41 -6.10
C ARG A 48 3.86 14.02 -5.55
N GLU A 49 4.45 13.44 -4.52
CA GLU A 49 5.75 13.87 -3.98
C GLU A 49 6.86 13.69 -5.03
N ARG A 50 6.90 12.54 -5.70
CA ARG A 50 7.83 12.29 -6.82
C ARG A 50 7.63 13.27 -7.98
N ALA A 51 6.40 13.61 -8.33
CA ALA A 51 6.11 14.61 -9.37
C ALA A 51 6.66 16.00 -9.00
N LYS A 52 6.58 16.40 -7.73
CA LYS A 52 7.18 17.65 -7.23
C LYS A 52 8.72 17.61 -7.27
N GLU A 53 9.32 16.44 -7.08
CA GLU A 53 10.78 16.23 -7.15
C GLU A 53 11.31 16.05 -8.58
N ALA A 54 10.42 15.84 -9.57
CA ALA A 54 10.80 15.65 -10.96
C ALA A 54 11.45 16.90 -11.58
N GLY A 55 11.03 18.10 -11.16
CA GLY A 55 11.56 19.38 -11.63
C GLY A 55 12.81 19.90 -10.90
N ARG A 56 13.34 19.17 -9.92
CA ARG A 56 14.53 19.60 -9.17
C ARG A 56 15.81 19.37 -9.99
N PRO A 57 16.79 20.30 -9.94
CA PRO A 57 18.03 20.17 -10.68
C PRO A 57 18.78 18.89 -10.27
N LYS A 58 19.36 18.20 -11.26
CA LYS A 58 20.07 16.91 -11.09
C LYS A 58 21.26 16.98 -10.11
N SER A 59 21.72 18.19 -9.78
CA SER A 59 22.78 18.46 -8.80
C SER A 59 22.34 18.27 -7.35
N GLU A 60 21.04 18.26 -7.05
CA GLU A 60 20.51 18.13 -5.70
C GLU A 60 20.26 16.64 -5.38
N PRO A 61 20.76 16.10 -4.25
CA PRO A 61 20.60 14.69 -3.92
C PRO A 61 19.12 14.34 -3.77
N ARG A 62 18.62 13.42 -4.60
CA ARG A 62 17.29 12.82 -4.42
C ARG A 62 17.33 11.88 -3.21
N ASN A 63 16.44 12.10 -2.25
CA ASN A 63 16.33 11.27 -1.05
C ASN A 63 15.87 9.83 -1.33
N ALA A 64 15.30 9.55 -2.51
CA ALA A 64 14.83 8.21 -2.89
C ALA A 64 15.27 7.82 -4.31
N PRO A 65 15.79 6.59 -4.53
CA PRO A 65 16.08 6.09 -5.87
C PRO A 65 14.78 5.89 -6.65
N ALA A 66 14.79 6.24 -7.94
CA ALA A 66 13.63 6.21 -8.84
C ALA A 66 13.18 4.79 -9.26
N LYS A 67 13.43 3.75 -8.44
CA LYS A 67 13.04 2.38 -8.79
C LYS A 67 11.59 2.13 -8.40
N LEU A 68 10.72 2.21 -9.40
CA LEU A 68 9.37 1.66 -9.31
C LEU A 68 9.49 0.14 -9.23
N VAL A 69 9.04 -0.45 -8.13
CA VAL A 69 8.68 -1.87 -8.16
C VAL A 69 7.29 -1.90 -8.76
N GLU A 70 7.22 -2.03 -10.09
CA GLU A 70 5.97 -2.39 -10.77
C GLU A 70 5.60 -3.82 -10.35
N GLY A 71 4.98 -3.95 -9.17
CA GLY A 71 4.20 -5.14 -8.87
C GLY A 71 3.04 -5.23 -9.86
N SER A 72 2.60 -6.45 -10.18
CA SER A 72 1.41 -6.66 -11.02
C SER A 72 0.26 -5.81 -10.48
N THR A 73 -0.25 -4.89 -11.28
CA THR A 73 -1.35 -4.02 -10.89
C THR A 73 -2.63 -4.84 -10.79
N ILE A 74 -2.98 -5.26 -9.58
CA ILE A 74 -4.25 -5.93 -9.32
C ILE A 74 -5.34 -4.87 -9.44
N GLN A 75 -6.10 -4.92 -10.54
CA GLN A 75 -7.18 -3.97 -10.78
C GLN A 75 -8.40 -4.28 -9.90
N GLY A 76 -8.54 -3.50 -8.83
CA GLY A 76 -9.71 -3.51 -7.95
C GLY A 76 -9.59 -4.43 -6.72
N TRP A 77 -10.38 -4.11 -5.70
CA TRP A 77 -10.35 -4.78 -4.39
C TRP A 77 -10.83 -6.25 -4.46
N THR A 78 -11.75 -6.58 -5.38
CA THR A 78 -12.26 -7.95 -5.54
C THR A 78 -11.19 -8.91 -6.04
N LYS A 79 -10.34 -8.48 -6.98
CA LYS A 79 -9.21 -9.29 -7.46
C LYS A 79 -8.17 -9.49 -6.35
N ALA A 80 -7.89 -8.44 -5.57
CA ALA A 80 -7.00 -8.54 -4.42
C ALA A 80 -7.53 -9.51 -3.35
N LEU A 81 -8.85 -9.47 -3.06
CA LEU A 81 -9.48 -10.41 -2.14
C LEU A 81 -9.40 -11.86 -2.65
N ASN A 82 -9.62 -12.08 -3.95
CA ASN A 82 -9.48 -13.41 -4.56
C ASN A 82 -8.05 -13.94 -4.45
N GLU A 83 -7.04 -13.12 -4.72
CA GLU A 83 -5.63 -13.51 -4.58
C GLU A 83 -5.28 -13.85 -3.12
N LEU A 84 -5.76 -13.03 -2.17
CA LEU A 84 -5.59 -13.30 -0.74
C LEU A 84 -6.28 -14.59 -0.31
N SER A 85 -7.47 -14.87 -0.83
CA SER A 85 -8.20 -16.12 -0.55
C SER A 85 -7.48 -17.34 -1.12
N LEU A 86 -6.79 -17.19 -2.25
CA LEU A 86 -6.01 -18.26 -2.86
C LEU A 86 -4.70 -18.53 -2.11
N ARG A 87 -4.09 -17.48 -1.54
CA ARG A 87 -2.79 -17.55 -0.85
C ARG A 87 -2.90 -17.83 0.66
N TYR A 88 -3.99 -17.43 1.28
CA TYR A 88 -4.29 -17.60 2.71
C TYR A 88 -5.72 -18.13 2.90
N PRO A 89 -6.02 -19.34 2.40
CA PRO A 89 -7.38 -19.92 2.44
C PRO A 89 -7.90 -20.13 3.87
N GLU A 90 -7.02 -20.30 4.84
CA GLU A 90 -7.35 -20.41 6.27
C GLU A 90 -7.79 -19.08 6.91
N ARG A 91 -7.55 -17.96 6.24
CA ARG A 91 -7.86 -16.61 6.75
C ARG A 91 -8.98 -15.91 6.00
N PHE A 92 -9.17 -16.24 4.72
CA PHE A 92 -10.18 -15.59 3.89
C PHE A 92 -11.07 -16.67 3.27
N ASN A 93 -12.35 -16.66 3.65
CA ASN A 93 -13.31 -17.59 3.08
C ASN A 93 -13.63 -17.21 1.62
N ARG A 94 -13.61 -18.20 0.73
CA ARG A 94 -14.03 -18.06 -0.67
C ARG A 94 -15.56 -18.10 -0.74
N SER A 95 -16.24 -17.17 -0.09
CA SER A 95 -17.69 -17.00 -0.25
C SER A 95 -17.96 -15.87 -1.24
N ILE A 96 -17.82 -16.20 -2.52
CA ILE A 96 -18.52 -15.53 -3.62
C ILE A 96 -19.29 -16.64 -4.35
#